data_AF-A0A1H9YZU0-F1
#
_entry.id   AF-A0A1H9YZU0-F1
#
_cell.length_a   1.000
_cell.length_b   1.000
_cell.length_c   1.000
_cell.angle_alpha   90.00
_cell.angle_beta   90.00
_cell.angle_gamma   90.00
#
_symmetry.space_group_name_H-M   'P 1'
#
loop_
_entity.id
_entity.type
_entity.pdbx_description
1 polymer ?
#
loop_
_entity_poly.entity_id
_entity_poly.type
_entity_poly.pdbx_seq_one_letter_code
_entity_poly.pdbx_strand_id
1 'polypeptide(L)'
;MSGGTAKGDVRGRVESFDQSVRSLEKRLRAVERRLSVEVPAEDVAGTVFETQQPQASEDVRSAIEGIDKLKAEIEELRSLVEGSLRVDLDKLSDKLETSLASQDEKLMRIEDRNRITIGSIKMPVELSGIMGAALLLLTGGLIFAGRWDILRSPYFSLGLGLALAVAVLAKFYVVNRKAD
;
A
#
# COMPACT_ATOMS: atom_id res chain seq x y z
N MET A 1 7.76 -22.85 -32.64
CA MET A 1 8.87 -22.42 -31.76
C MET A 1 8.46 -22.78 -30.34
N SER A 2 9.17 -23.50 -29.48
CA SER A 2 10.44 -24.23 -29.50
C SER A 2 10.36 -25.19 -28.29
N GLY A 3 10.57 -26.49 -28.48
CA GLY A 3 10.48 -27.51 -27.42
C GLY A 3 11.74 -27.56 -26.58
N GLY A 4 11.80 -26.77 -25.50
CA GLY A 4 13.03 -26.54 -24.73
C GLY A 4 12.90 -26.55 -23.20
N THR A 5 11.92 -27.23 -22.60
CA THR A 5 11.68 -27.12 -21.13
C THR A 5 11.92 -28.40 -20.32
N ALA A 6 11.74 -29.60 -20.88
CA ALA A 6 11.93 -30.85 -20.12
C ALA A 6 13.42 -31.20 -19.88
N LYS A 7 14.29 -30.91 -20.85
CA LYS A 7 15.72 -31.26 -20.79
C LYS A 7 16.52 -30.39 -19.81
N GLY A 8 16.07 -29.15 -19.58
CA GLY A 8 16.67 -28.24 -18.61
C GLY A 8 16.39 -28.65 -17.17
N ASP A 9 15.16 -29.08 -16.87
CA ASP A 9 14.76 -29.49 -15.52
C ASP A 9 15.48 -30.77 -15.06
N VAL A 10 15.63 -31.74 -15.97
CA VAL A 10 16.42 -32.97 -15.71
C VAL A 10 17.88 -32.64 -15.45
N ARG A 11 18.46 -31.68 -16.19
CA ARG A 11 19.85 -31.26 -16.01
C ARG A 11 20.08 -30.56 -14.67
N GLY A 12 19.17 -29.68 -14.25
CA GLY A 12 19.24 -29.04 -12.94
C GLY A 12 19.08 -30.03 -11.78
N ARG A 13 18.20 -31.03 -11.94
CA ARG A 13 18.03 -32.09 -10.94
C ARG A 13 19.29 -32.94 -10.78
N VAL A 14 19.95 -33.29 -11.88
CA VAL A 14 21.24 -34.01 -11.87
C VAL A 14 22.33 -33.20 -11.17
N GLU A 15 22.38 -31.89 -11.40
CA GLU A 15 23.37 -31.02 -10.75
C GLU A 15 23.14 -30.90 -9.22
N SER A 16 21.88 -30.77 -8.79
CA SER A 16 21.53 -30.77 -7.37
C SER A 16 21.79 -32.12 -6.67
N PHE A 17 21.63 -33.22 -7.41
CA PHE A 17 21.92 -34.56 -6.92
C PHE A 17 23.44 -34.75 -6.73
N ASP A 18 24.24 -34.33 -7.70
CA ASP A 18 25.71 -34.35 -7.61
C ASP A 18 26.24 -33.49 -6.44
N GLN A 19 25.63 -32.34 -6.20
CA GLN A 19 25.95 -31.52 -5.03
C GLN A 19 25.60 -32.23 -3.70
N SER A 20 24.47 -32.92 -3.66
CA SER A 20 24.02 -33.68 -2.49
C SER A 20 24.98 -34.84 -2.17
N VAL A 21 25.40 -35.59 -3.19
CA VAL A 21 26.39 -36.67 -3.06
C VAL A 21 27.72 -36.15 -2.51
N ARG A 22 28.22 -35.03 -3.03
CA ARG A 22 29.46 -34.40 -2.52
C ARG A 22 29.34 -33.94 -1.07
N SER A 23 28.17 -33.45 -0.64
CA SER A 23 27.94 -33.04 0.74
C SER A 23 27.90 -34.24 1.71
N LEU A 24 27.29 -35.34 1.27
CA LEU A 24 27.23 -36.60 2.01
C LEU A 24 28.62 -37.20 2.14
N GLU A 25 29.43 -37.23 1.08
CA GLU A 25 30.80 -37.73 1.13
C GLU A 25 31.67 -36.95 2.14
N LYS A 26 31.55 -35.61 2.18
CA LYS A 26 32.27 -34.80 3.16
C LYS A 26 31.85 -35.12 4.60
N ARG A 27 30.54 -35.25 4.85
CA ARG A 27 30.02 -35.62 6.17
C ARG A 27 30.45 -37.02 6.55
N LEU A 28 30.39 -37.97 5.63
CA LEU A 28 30.81 -39.35 5.85
C LEU A 28 32.30 -39.41 6.13
N ARG A 29 33.14 -38.67 5.41
CA ARG A 29 34.59 -38.56 5.69
C ARG A 29 34.88 -37.92 7.05
N ALA A 30 34.08 -36.95 7.47
CA ALA A 30 34.22 -36.35 8.81
C ALA A 30 33.80 -37.33 9.91
N VAL A 31 32.75 -38.13 9.68
CA VAL A 31 32.31 -39.20 10.59
C VAL A 31 33.33 -40.33 10.60
N GLU A 32 33.82 -40.76 9.45
CA GLU A 32 34.88 -41.75 9.29
C GLU A 32 36.12 -41.30 10.03
N ARG A 33 36.61 -40.06 9.84
CA ARG A 33 37.73 -39.52 10.63
C ARG A 33 37.49 -39.55 12.13
N ARG A 34 36.26 -39.31 12.60
CA ARG A 34 35.95 -39.39 14.04
C ARG A 34 35.88 -40.83 14.55
N LEU A 35 35.54 -41.77 13.68
CA LEU A 35 35.44 -43.20 13.99
C LEU A 35 36.77 -43.96 13.79
N SER A 36 37.62 -43.48 12.87
CA SER A 36 38.93 -44.04 12.51
C SER A 36 40.10 -43.35 13.20
N VAL A 37 39.85 -42.30 13.99
CA VAL A 37 40.69 -42.01 15.14
C VAL A 37 40.52 -43.21 16.07
N GLU A 38 41.45 -44.16 15.93
CA GLU A 38 41.65 -45.25 16.87
C GLU A 38 41.63 -44.66 18.28
N VAL A 39 40.62 -45.04 19.05
CA VAL A 39 40.69 -44.92 20.50
C VAL A 39 41.87 -45.81 20.90
N PRO A 40 43.00 -45.25 21.38
CA PRO A 40 44.07 -46.10 21.88
C PRO A 40 43.44 -46.99 22.96
N ALA A 41 43.68 -48.30 22.86
CA ALA A 41 43.11 -49.32 23.74
C ALA A 41 43.58 -49.22 25.21
N GLU A 42 44.08 -48.06 25.64
CA GLU A 42 44.46 -47.75 27.01
C GLU A 42 43.34 -47.05 27.80
N ASP A 43 42.25 -46.61 27.16
CA ASP A 43 41.23 -45.80 27.85
C ASP A 43 40.08 -46.60 28.51
N VAL A 44 40.22 -47.93 28.69
CA VAL A 44 39.28 -48.73 29.51
C VAL A 44 39.68 -48.76 30.99
N ALA A 45 40.83 -48.18 31.35
CA ALA A 45 41.27 -48.13 32.74
C ALA A 45 41.89 -46.78 33.09
N GLY A 46 41.04 -45.86 33.55
CA GLY A 46 41.47 -44.77 34.42
C GLY A 46 42.08 -43.57 33.72
N THR A 47 41.27 -42.80 33.03
CA THR A 47 41.55 -41.37 32.87
C THR A 47 40.96 -40.61 34.05
N VAL A 48 41.85 -40.24 34.96
CA VAL A 48 41.70 -39.09 35.85
C VAL A 48 41.13 -37.96 34.99
N PHE A 49 39.93 -37.48 35.33
CA PHE A 49 39.38 -36.25 34.76
C PHE A 49 40.37 -35.13 35.09
N GLU A 50 41.22 -34.79 34.13
CA GLU A 50 42.04 -33.60 34.21
C GLU A 50 41.09 -32.41 34.10
N THR A 51 41.00 -31.69 35.21
CA THR A 51 40.07 -30.62 35.51
C THR A 51 40.10 -29.50 34.44
N GLN A 52 39.35 -29.68 33.35
CA GLN A 52 38.98 -28.61 32.40
C GLN A 52 37.91 -27.64 32.97
N GLN A 53 37.69 -27.70 34.29
CA GLN A 53 36.66 -26.99 35.02
C GLN A 53 36.83 -25.45 35.13
N PRO A 54 38.02 -24.81 34.98
CA PRO A 54 38.08 -23.35 35.09
C PRO A 54 37.58 -22.61 33.83
N GLN A 55 37.70 -23.19 32.63
CA GLN A 55 37.34 -22.47 31.39
C GLN A 55 35.84 -22.54 31.09
N ALA A 56 35.22 -23.70 31.27
CA ALA A 56 33.78 -23.86 31.08
C ALA A 56 32.95 -23.01 32.06
N SER A 57 33.50 -22.70 33.24
CA SER A 57 32.82 -21.85 34.23
C SER A 57 32.95 -20.35 33.95
N GLU A 58 34.05 -19.91 33.34
CA GLU A 58 34.19 -18.53 32.82
C GLU A 58 33.31 -18.29 31.59
N ASP A 59 33.27 -19.23 30.65
CA ASP A 59 32.41 -19.11 29.46
C ASP A 59 30.92 -19.08 29.83
N VAL A 60 30.52 -19.89 30.81
CA VAL A 60 29.15 -19.87 31.33
C VAL A 60 28.84 -18.57 32.07
N ARG A 61 29.79 -18.00 32.83
CA ARG A 61 29.63 -16.68 33.47
C ARG A 61 29.50 -15.55 32.44
N SER A 62 30.36 -15.55 31.44
CA SER A 62 30.31 -14.62 30.30
C SER A 62 28.98 -14.71 29.55
N ALA A 63 28.46 -15.93 29.33
CA ALA A 63 27.16 -16.13 28.72
C ALA A 63 26.02 -15.62 29.60
N ILE A 64 26.09 -15.81 30.92
CA ILE A 64 25.08 -15.30 31.87
C ILE A 64 25.07 -13.76 31.89
N GLU A 65 26.25 -13.12 31.95
CA GLU A 65 26.36 -11.66 31.87
C GLU A 65 25.83 -11.13 30.52
N GLY A 66 26.11 -11.83 29.43
CA GLY A 66 25.55 -11.53 28.12
C GLY A 66 24.02 -11.61 28.11
N ILE A 67 23.44 -12.65 28.71
CA ILE A 67 21.99 -12.82 28.84
C ILE A 67 21.37 -11.70 29.68
N ASP A 68 21.98 -11.32 30.80
CA ASP A 68 21.47 -10.24 31.64
C ASP A 68 21.52 -8.88 30.93
N LYS A 69 22.58 -8.63 30.15
CA LYS A 69 22.69 -7.43 29.32
C LYS A 69 21.64 -7.39 28.21
N LEU A 70 21.45 -8.51 27.49
CA LEU A 70 20.39 -8.67 26.49
C LEU A 70 19.00 -8.48 27.09
N LYS A 71 18.77 -8.98 28.31
CA LYS A 71 17.51 -8.81 29.03
C LYS A 71 17.25 -7.34 29.38
N ALA A 72 18.28 -6.61 29.79
CA ALA A 72 18.17 -5.18 30.04
C ALA A 72 17.85 -4.39 28.76
N GLU A 73 18.53 -4.70 27.65
CA GLU A 73 18.28 -4.07 26.34
C GLU A 73 16.85 -4.37 25.82
N ILE A 74 16.33 -5.58 26.04
CA ILE A 74 14.95 -5.94 25.69
C ILE A 74 13.93 -5.15 26.52
N GLU A 75 14.17 -4.95 27.82
CA GLU A 75 13.26 -4.18 28.67
C GLU A 75 13.27 -2.70 28.28
N GLU A 76 14.42 -2.16 27.89
CA GLU A 76 14.54 -0.79 27.37
C GLU A 76 13.78 -0.63 26.04
N LEU A 77 13.96 -1.54 25.08
CA LEU A 77 13.19 -1.56 23.83
C LEU A 77 11.70 -1.68 24.07
N ARG A 78 11.30 -2.55 25.01
CA ARG A 78 9.90 -2.73 25.39
C ARG A 78 9.31 -1.43 25.93
N SER A 79 10.07 -0.71 26.76
CA SER A 79 9.65 0.59 27.30
C SER A 79 9.46 1.65 26.19
N LEU A 80 10.33 1.67 25.18
CA LEU A 80 10.23 2.58 24.03
C LEU A 80 9.02 2.27 23.15
N VAL A 81 8.77 0.98 22.89
CA VAL A 81 7.63 0.52 22.09
C VAL A 81 6.30 0.77 22.81
N GLU A 82 6.23 0.43 24.10
CA GLU A 82 5.00 0.52 24.88
C GLU A 82 4.71 1.97 25.34
N GLY A 83 5.76 2.77 25.57
CA GLY A 83 5.65 4.15 26.02
C GLY A 83 5.50 5.18 24.91
N SER A 84 6.44 5.22 23.94
CA SER A 84 6.43 6.28 22.93
C SER A 84 5.58 5.90 21.72
N LEU A 85 5.83 4.72 21.14
CA LEU A 85 5.21 4.33 19.87
C LEU A 85 3.71 4.12 19.99
N ARG A 86 3.24 3.46 21.06
CA ARG A 86 1.78 3.31 21.31
C ARG A 86 1.08 4.64 21.52
N VAL A 87 1.66 5.53 22.32
CA VAL A 87 1.08 6.85 22.61
C VAL A 87 1.03 7.71 21.34
N ASP A 88 2.06 7.65 20.51
CA ASP A 88 2.08 8.39 19.24
C ASP A 88 1.07 7.80 18.24
N LEU A 89 0.88 6.48 18.24
CA LEU A 89 -0.14 5.80 17.42
C LEU A 89 -1.56 6.20 17.83
N ASP A 90 -1.84 6.25 19.14
CA ASP A 90 -3.14 6.68 19.67
C ASP A 90 -3.40 8.16 19.34
N LYS A 91 -2.40 9.04 19.52
CA LYS A 91 -2.52 10.45 19.12
C LYS A 91 -2.76 10.64 17.63
N LEU A 92 -2.11 9.82 16.79
CA LEU A 92 -2.33 9.84 15.34
C LEU A 92 -3.72 9.34 14.98
N SER A 93 -4.20 8.29 15.66
CA SER A 93 -5.56 7.75 15.51
C SER A 93 -6.60 8.82 15.86
N ASP A 94 -6.48 9.46 17.02
CA ASP A 94 -7.39 10.53 17.46
C ASP A 94 -7.38 11.72 16.49
N LYS A 95 -6.20 12.10 15.98
CA LYS A 95 -6.08 13.15 14.96
C LYS A 95 -6.74 12.77 13.63
N LEU A 96 -6.65 11.50 13.23
CA LEU A 96 -7.31 11.01 12.03
C LEU A 96 -8.83 10.98 12.21
N GLU A 97 -9.33 10.52 13.35
CA GLU A 97 -10.76 10.48 13.66
C GLU A 97 -11.36 11.88 13.72
N THR A 98 -10.69 12.82 14.39
CA THR A 98 -11.11 14.23 14.42
C THR A 98 -11.04 14.90 13.06
N SER A 99 -10.02 14.60 12.24
CA SER A 99 -9.90 15.10 10.88
C SER A 99 -11.02 14.56 9.99
N LEU A 100 -11.32 13.25 10.07
CA LEU A 100 -12.42 12.59 9.36
C LEU A 100 -13.76 13.21 9.74
N ALA A 101 -14.06 13.35 11.03
CA ALA A 101 -15.28 14.00 11.50
C ALA A 101 -15.41 15.44 10.97
N SER A 102 -14.30 16.19 10.96
CA SER A 102 -14.28 17.56 10.42
C SER A 102 -14.46 17.60 8.90
N GLN A 103 -13.97 16.60 8.17
CA GLN A 103 -14.13 16.48 6.72
C GLN A 103 -15.56 16.07 6.36
N ASP A 104 -16.16 15.14 7.10
CA ASP A 104 -17.56 14.75 6.93
C ASP A 104 -18.50 15.94 7.21
N GLU A 105 -18.24 16.72 8.26
CA GLU A 105 -19.01 17.93 8.54
C GLU A 105 -18.88 18.98 7.41
N LYS A 106 -17.67 19.14 6.86
CA LYS A 106 -17.42 20.03 5.71
C LYS A 106 -18.10 19.52 4.44
N LEU A 107 -18.04 18.22 4.17
CA LEU A 107 -18.71 17.58 3.04
C LEU A 107 -20.23 17.71 3.17
N MET A 108 -20.79 17.51 4.37
CA MET A 108 -22.20 17.70 4.65
C MET A 108 -22.63 19.15 4.38
N ARG A 109 -21.83 20.14 4.81
CA ARG A 109 -22.09 21.57 4.51
C ARG A 109 -21.98 21.89 3.02
N ILE A 110 -21.08 21.23 2.28
CA ILE A 110 -20.91 21.44 0.84
C ILE A 110 -22.03 20.75 0.06
N GLU A 111 -22.44 19.55 0.47
CA GLU A 111 -23.55 18.81 -0.14
C GLU A 111 -24.84 19.61 -0.01
N ASP A 112 -25.14 20.15 1.18
CA ASP A 112 -26.33 20.98 1.42
C ASP A 112 -26.34 22.28 0.60
N ARG A 113 -25.17 22.88 0.34
CA ARG A 113 -25.09 24.09 -0.50
C ARG A 113 -25.30 23.83 -1.99
N ASN A 114 -25.09 22.60 -2.46
CA ASN A 114 -25.10 22.27 -3.88
C ASN A 114 -26.32 21.46 -4.31
N ARG A 115 -27.28 21.23 -3.40
CA ARG A 115 -28.57 20.59 -3.66
C ARG A 115 -29.71 21.56 -3.40
N ILE A 116 -30.41 21.97 -4.45
CA ILE A 116 -31.69 22.65 -4.31
C ILE A 116 -32.75 21.56 -4.10
N THR A 117 -33.28 21.47 -2.89
CA THR A 117 -34.39 20.58 -2.52
C THR A 117 -35.71 21.15 -3.04
N ILE A 118 -36.18 20.68 -4.21
CA ILE A 118 -37.58 20.81 -4.61
C ILE A 118 -38.28 19.50 -4.22
N GLY A 119 -38.87 19.47 -3.01
CA GLY A 119 -39.57 18.29 -2.49
C GLY A 119 -38.67 17.07 -2.25
N SER A 120 -39.10 15.87 -2.66
CA SER A 120 -38.45 14.58 -2.36
C SER A 120 -37.31 14.20 -3.33
N ILE A 121 -37.03 14.99 -4.36
CA ILE A 121 -36.09 14.60 -5.42
C ILE A 121 -34.88 15.51 -5.37
N LYS A 122 -33.75 14.94 -4.97
CA LYS A 122 -32.50 15.67 -4.78
C LYS A 122 -31.64 15.59 -6.06
N MET A 123 -31.80 16.54 -6.99
CA MET A 123 -31.06 16.54 -8.26
C MET A 123 -29.76 17.38 -8.19
N PRO A 124 -28.62 16.87 -8.71
CA PRO A 124 -27.42 17.67 -8.91
C PRO A 124 -27.72 18.75 -9.95
N VAL A 125 -27.50 20.02 -9.60
CA VAL A 125 -27.69 21.12 -10.54
C VAL A 125 -26.51 21.18 -11.51
N GLU A 126 -26.49 20.25 -12.46
CA GLU A 126 -25.68 20.39 -13.66
C GLU A 126 -26.32 21.46 -14.55
N LEU A 127 -26.09 22.74 -14.21
CA LEU A 127 -26.60 23.88 -14.99
C LEU A 127 -26.22 23.76 -16.47
N SER A 128 -25.11 23.10 -16.81
CA SER A 128 -24.71 22.86 -18.20
C SER A 128 -25.67 21.93 -18.94
N GLY A 129 -26.20 20.90 -18.29
CA GLY A 129 -27.14 19.95 -18.90
C GLY A 129 -28.49 20.60 -19.18
N ILE A 130 -29.01 21.36 -18.22
CA ILE A 130 -30.29 22.09 -18.36
C ILE A 130 -30.16 23.19 -19.43
N MET A 131 -29.06 23.94 -19.43
CA MET A 131 -28.84 25.00 -20.42
C MET A 131 -28.65 24.44 -21.84
N GLY A 132 -27.92 23.33 -21.98
CA GLY A 132 -27.77 22.62 -23.26
C GLY A 132 -29.09 22.07 -23.78
N ALA A 133 -29.90 21.47 -22.89
CA ALA A 133 -31.24 21.00 -23.23
C ALA A 133 -32.16 22.15 -23.66
N ALA A 134 -32.14 23.29 -22.95
CA ALA A 134 -32.90 24.47 -23.33
C ALA A 134 -32.48 25.00 -24.71
N LEU A 135 -31.17 25.07 -24.98
CA LEU A 135 -30.64 25.50 -26.28
C LEU A 135 -31.08 24.56 -27.42
N LEU A 136 -31.01 23.26 -27.18
CA LEU A 136 -31.45 22.24 -28.15
C LEU A 136 -32.95 22.29 -28.39
N LEU A 137 -33.76 22.52 -27.36
CA LEU A 137 -35.21 22.64 -27.47
C LEU A 137 -35.59 23.89 -28.28
N LEU A 138 -34.90 25.02 -28.03
CA LEU A 138 -35.09 26.26 -28.78
C LEU A 138 -34.70 26.10 -30.25
N THR A 139 -33.55 25.47 -30.50
CA THR A 139 -33.04 25.20 -31.86
C THR A 139 -33.92 24.22 -32.61
N GLY A 140 -34.31 23.12 -31.96
CA GLY A 140 -35.22 22.11 -32.52
C GLY A 140 -36.63 22.64 -32.75
N GLY A 141 -37.14 23.51 -31.87
CA GLY A 141 -38.44 24.17 -32.05
C GLY A 141 -38.47 25.10 -33.26
N LEU A 142 -37.38 25.84 -33.54
CA LEU A 142 -37.26 26.66 -34.74
C LEU A 142 -37.25 25.82 -36.02
N ILE A 143 -36.58 24.67 -36.00
CA ILE A 143 -36.56 23.70 -37.11
C ILE A 143 -37.97 23.13 -37.33
N PHE A 144 -38.65 22.74 -36.25
CA PHE A 144 -40.01 22.19 -36.31
C PHE A 144 -41.04 23.20 -36.85
N ALA A 145 -40.88 24.49 -36.52
CA ALA A 145 -41.70 25.57 -37.05
C ALA A 145 -41.42 25.91 -38.53
N GLY A 146 -40.50 25.18 -39.20
CA GLY A 146 -40.17 25.35 -40.62
C GLY A 146 -39.45 26.65 -40.93
N ARG A 147 -38.94 27.38 -39.92
CA ARG A 147 -38.30 28.69 -40.08
C ARG A 147 -36.81 28.58 -40.46
N TRP A 148 -36.55 27.89 -41.56
CA TRP A 148 -35.19 27.71 -42.12
C TRP A 148 -34.52 29.03 -42.52
N ASP A 149 -35.32 30.07 -42.84
CA ASP A 149 -34.81 31.41 -43.14
C ASP A 149 -34.09 32.06 -41.95
N ILE A 150 -34.53 31.75 -40.72
CA ILE A 150 -33.88 32.27 -39.51
C ILE A 150 -32.57 31.54 -39.28
N LEU A 151 -32.54 30.20 -39.40
CA LEU A 151 -31.30 29.41 -39.22
C LEU A 151 -30.22 29.77 -40.24
N ARG A 152 -30.60 30.13 -41.46
CA ARG A 152 -29.66 30.52 -42.52
C ARG A 152 -29.20 31.97 -42.42
N SER A 153 -29.85 32.77 -41.56
CA SER A 153 -29.51 34.18 -41.40
C SER A 153 -28.21 34.36 -40.61
N PRO A 154 -27.38 35.37 -40.95
CA PRO A 154 -26.17 35.71 -40.17
C PRO A 154 -26.49 36.09 -38.71
N TYR A 155 -27.69 36.61 -38.46
CA TYR A 155 -28.12 37.03 -37.12
C TYR A 155 -28.34 35.84 -36.18
N PHE A 156 -28.71 34.67 -36.71
CA PHE A 156 -28.93 33.48 -35.89
C PHE A 156 -27.63 32.88 -35.37
N SER A 157 -26.61 32.75 -36.21
CA SER A 157 -25.30 32.26 -35.77
C SER A 157 -24.63 33.22 -34.79
N LEU A 158 -24.77 34.53 -35.02
CA LEU A 158 -24.26 35.57 -34.13
C LEU A 158 -25.02 35.58 -32.79
N GLY A 159 -26.34 35.41 -32.81
CA GLY A 159 -27.16 35.28 -31.60
C GLY A 159 -26.86 34.01 -30.79
N LEU A 160 -26.67 32.87 -31.46
CA LEU A 160 -26.28 31.61 -30.82
C LEU A 160 -24.89 31.73 -30.19
N GLY A 161 -23.94 32.33 -30.90
CA GLY A 161 -22.60 32.60 -30.39
C GLY A 161 -22.61 33.51 -29.16
N LEU A 162 -23.41 34.57 -29.18
CA LEU A 162 -23.57 35.48 -28.04
C LEU A 162 -24.23 34.79 -26.84
N ALA A 163 -25.25 33.95 -27.07
CA ALA A 163 -25.90 33.17 -26.02
C ALA A 163 -24.92 32.16 -25.37
N LEU A 164 -24.11 31.46 -26.17
CA LEU A 164 -23.08 30.57 -25.67
C LEU A 164 -21.99 31.32 -24.90
N ALA A 165 -21.55 32.48 -25.39
CA ALA A 165 -20.59 33.32 -24.69
C ALA A 165 -21.12 33.75 -23.31
N VAL A 166 -22.37 34.23 -23.24
CA VAL A 166 -23.03 34.58 -21.97
C VAL A 166 -23.15 33.37 -21.04
N ALA A 167 -23.49 32.19 -21.57
CA ALA A 167 -23.58 30.96 -20.78
C ALA A 167 -22.22 30.54 -20.18
N VAL A 168 -21.13 30.67 -20.96
CA VAL A 168 -19.77 30.38 -20.51
C VAL A 168 -19.31 31.39 -19.45
N LEU A 169 -19.58 32.68 -19.66
CA LEU A 169 -19.32 33.74 -18.69
C LEU A 169 -20.09 33.54 -17.38
N ALA A 170 -21.38 33.18 -17.46
CA ALA A 170 -22.19 32.87 -16.29
C ALA A 170 -21.66 31.63 -15.54
N LYS A 171 -21.25 30.58 -16.27
CA LYS A 171 -20.62 29.39 -15.67
C LYS A 171 -19.31 29.76 -14.97
N PHE A 172 -18.46 30.55 -15.62
CA PHE A 172 -17.19 31.00 -15.05
C PHE A 172 -17.42 31.84 -13.78
N TYR A 173 -18.39 32.76 -13.82
CA TYR A 173 -18.76 33.57 -12.68
C TYR A 173 -19.26 32.73 -11.50
N VAL A 174 -20.16 31.76 -11.73
CA VAL A 174 -20.69 30.88 -10.67
C VAL A 174 -19.60 29.98 -10.08
N VAL A 175 -18.66 29.49 -10.89
CA VAL A 175 -17.53 28.69 -10.40
C VAL A 175 -16.55 29.55 -9.59
N ASN A 176 -16.22 30.74 -10.08
CA ASN A 176 -15.28 31.63 -9.39
C ASN A 176 -15.86 32.18 -8.08
N ARG A 177 -17.18 32.35 -7.99
CA ARG A 177 -17.86 32.76 -6.74
C ARG A 177 -17.92 31.66 -5.67
N LYS A 178 -17.60 30.41 -6.02
CA LYS A 178 -17.48 29.29 -5.07
C LYS A 178 -16.04 29.11 -4.54
N ALA A 179 -15.08 29.86 -5.09
CA ALA A 179 -13.67 29.81 -4.71
C ALA A 179 -13.28 30.86 -3.66
N ASP A 180 -14.15 31.86 -3.42
CA ASP A 180 -14.15 32.76 -2.26
C ASP A 180 -15.15 32.26 -1.20
#